data_AF-A0A699WAF7-F1
#
_entry.id   AF-A0A699WAF7-F1
#
_cell.length_a   1.000
_cell.length_b   1.000
_cell.length_c   1.000
_cell.angle_alpha   90.00
_cell.angle_beta   90.00
_cell.angle_gamma   90.00
#
_symmetry.space_group_name_H-M   'P 1'
#
loop_
_entity.id
_entity.type
_entity.pdbx_description
1 polymer ?
#
loop_
_entity_poly.entity_id
_entity_poly.type
_entity_poly.pdbx_seq_one_letter_code
_entity_poly.pdbx_strand_id
1 'polypeptide(L)'
;CQQAVAAGTPIVAITDSILSPVGQKASVMIEVNDAELLGFRSLTAAFCIAQTLAMGLARRLLWLYPFEIWSAMAGSALKAPGLMVHDWRSTSSSTMRKVLNARWPWETLIRRV
;
A
#
# COMPACT_ATOMS: atom_id res chain seq x y z
N CYS A 1 -9.96 -15.41 12.97
CA CYS A 1 -11.36 -14.91 12.89
C CYS A 1 -12.08 -14.85 14.24
N GLN A 2 -12.16 -15.92 15.05
CA GLN A 2 -12.94 -15.88 16.29
C GLN A 2 -12.54 -14.76 17.26
N GLN A 3 -11.24 -14.51 17.45
CA GLN A 3 -10.75 -13.40 18.27
C GLN A 3 -11.15 -12.02 17.71
N ALA A 4 -11.06 -11.83 16.39
CA ALA A 4 -11.48 -10.59 15.73
C ALA A 4 -13.00 -10.37 15.83
N VAL A 5 -13.79 -11.44 15.73
CA VAL A 5 -15.24 -11.40 15.96
C VAL A 5 -15.55 -11.04 17.41
N ALA A 6 -14.85 -11.65 18.37
CA ALA A 6 -15.02 -11.33 19.79
C ALA A 6 -14.66 -9.87 20.12
N ALA A 7 -13.71 -9.28 19.39
CA ALA A 7 -13.32 -7.88 19.50
C ALA A 7 -14.28 -6.91 18.76
N GLY A 8 -15.29 -7.42 18.03
CA GLY A 8 -16.21 -6.59 17.24
C GLY A 8 -15.55 -5.94 16.01
N THR A 9 -14.38 -6.42 15.60
CA THR A 9 -13.65 -5.84 14.46
C THR A 9 -14.31 -6.27 13.14
N PRO A 10 -14.56 -5.36 12.19
CA PRO A 10 -15.06 -5.73 10.87
C PRO A 10 -14.05 -6.62 10.14
N ILE A 11 -14.53 -7.72 9.55
CA ILE A 11 -13.69 -8.72 8.91
C ILE A 11 -13.94 -8.69 7.41
N VAL A 12 -12.87 -8.56 6.63
CA VAL A 12 -12.88 -8.79 5.19
C VAL A 12 -12.22 -10.13 4.93
N ALA A 13 -12.96 -11.07 4.34
CA ALA A 13 -12.46 -12.40 4.01
C ALA A 13 -12.10 -12.48 2.52
N ILE A 14 -10.88 -12.93 2.23
CA ILE A 14 -10.45 -13.31 0.88
C ILE A 14 -10.41 -14.83 0.87
N THR A 15 -11.26 -15.47 0.08
CA THR A 15 -11.43 -16.93 0.09
C THR A 15 -11.75 -17.42 -1.31
N ASP A 16 -11.50 -18.70 -1.54
CA ASP A 16 -11.79 -19.44 -2.76
C ASP A 16 -13.24 -19.94 -2.89
N SER A 17 -14.05 -19.80 -1.84
CA SER A 17 -15.44 -20.25 -1.84
C SER A 17 -16.30 -19.43 -0.87
N ILE A 18 -17.48 -19.03 -1.34
CA ILE A 18 -18.51 -18.36 -0.52
C ILE A 18 -19.01 -19.19 0.67
N LEU A 19 -18.84 -20.52 0.65
CA LEU A 19 -19.26 -21.43 1.72
C LEU A 19 -18.19 -21.63 2.79
N SER A 20 -17.05 -20.93 2.68
CA SER A 20 -15.95 -21.05 3.62
C SER A 20 -16.40 -20.74 5.07
N PRO A 21 -15.96 -21.52 6.07
CA PRO A 21 -16.26 -21.24 7.49
C PRO A 21 -15.81 -19.86 7.95
N VAL A 22 -14.81 -19.27 7.27
CA VAL A 22 -14.34 -17.90 7.51
C VAL A 22 -15.32 -16.87 6.97
N GLY A 23 -16.01 -17.18 5.87
CA GLY A 23 -16.95 -16.29 5.20
C GLY A 23 -18.21 -15.98 6.01
N GLN A 24 -18.71 -16.96 6.77
CA GLN A 24 -19.94 -16.80 7.59
C GLN A 24 -19.87 -15.67 8.62
N LYS A 25 -18.65 -15.29 9.05
CA LYS A 25 -18.44 -14.26 10.06
C LYS A 25 -17.81 -12.98 9.48
N ALA A 26 -17.63 -12.92 8.16
CA ALA A 26 -17.04 -11.79 7.49
C ALA A 26 -18.09 -10.73 7.14
N SER A 27 -17.74 -9.46 7.31
CA SER A 27 -18.58 -8.33 6.89
C SER A 27 -18.56 -8.16 5.38
N VAL A 28 -17.44 -8.49 4.73
CA VAL A 28 -17.28 -8.48 3.28
C VAL A 28 -16.53 -9.73 2.86
N MET A 29 -17.00 -10.40 1.81
CA MET A 29 -16.31 -11.52 1.19
C MET A 29 -15.84 -11.16 -0.21
N ILE A 30 -14.58 -11.47 -0.49
CA ILE A 30 -13.98 -11.40 -1.82
C ILE A 30 -13.66 -12.84 -2.22
N GLU A 31 -14.47 -13.39 -3.11
CA GLU A 31 -14.23 -14.69 -3.69
C GLU A 31 -13.15 -14.59 -4.77
N VAL A 32 -12.14 -15.45 -4.68
CA VAL A 32 -11.00 -15.48 -5.60
C VAL A 32 -10.85 -16.88 -6.14
N ASN A 33 -11.17 -17.04 -7.41
CA ASN A 33 -10.90 -18.26 -8.13
C ASN A 33 -9.51 -18.16 -8.78
N ASP A 34 -8.58 -19.02 -8.38
CA ASP A 34 -7.24 -19.08 -8.95
C ASP A 34 -7.05 -20.36 -9.77
N ALA A 35 -6.17 -20.31 -10.76
CA ALA A 35 -5.90 -21.44 -11.63
C ALA A 35 -5.16 -22.53 -10.84
N GLU A 36 -5.67 -23.77 -10.92
CA GLU A 36 -4.98 -24.95 -10.41
C GLU A 36 -4.12 -25.55 -11.52
N LEU A 37 -2.81 -25.57 -11.30
CA LEU A 37 -1.85 -26.24 -12.18
C LEU A 37 -1.18 -27.35 -11.39
N LEU A 38 -1.39 -28.60 -11.83
CA LEU A 38 -0.74 -29.80 -11.28
C LEU A 38 -0.93 -29.99 -9.77
N GLY A 39 -2.11 -29.63 -9.23
CA GLY A 39 -2.43 -29.79 -7.80
C GLY A 39 -1.92 -28.66 -6.91
N PHE A 40 -1.27 -27.64 -7.49
CA PHE A 40 -0.93 -26.41 -6.79
C PHE A 40 -1.94 -25.33 -7.16
N ARG A 41 -2.57 -24.75 -6.15
CA ARG A 41 -3.36 -23.55 -6.32
C ARG A 41 -2.42 -22.38 -6.46
N SER A 42 -2.57 -21.59 -7.52
CA SER A 42 -1.88 -20.32 -7.62
C SER A 42 -2.32 -19.40 -6.47
N LEU A 43 -1.36 -18.60 -5.96
CA LEU A 43 -1.60 -17.58 -4.93
C LEU A 43 -1.65 -16.17 -5.56
N THR A 44 -1.40 -16.08 -6.86
CA THR A 44 -1.17 -14.81 -7.55
C THR A 44 -2.42 -13.95 -7.53
N ALA A 45 -3.61 -14.51 -7.74
CA ALA A 45 -4.85 -13.74 -7.75
C ALA A 45 -5.13 -13.13 -6.36
N ALA A 46 -4.99 -13.92 -5.30
CA ALA A 46 -5.18 -13.45 -3.92
C ALA A 46 -4.16 -12.35 -3.55
N PHE A 47 -2.90 -12.53 -3.97
CA PHE A 47 -1.86 -11.54 -3.74
C PHE A 47 -2.11 -10.23 -4.49
N CYS A 48 -2.49 -10.28 -5.77
CA CYS A 48 -2.82 -9.10 -6.57
C CYS A 48 -3.96 -8.28 -5.95
N ILE A 49 -4.99 -8.96 -5.42
CA ILE A 49 -6.09 -8.31 -4.71
C ILE A 49 -5.59 -7.63 -3.44
N ALA A 50 -4.78 -8.33 -2.62
CA ALA A 50 -4.21 -7.76 -1.41
C ALA A 50 -3.35 -6.50 -1.71
N GLN A 51 -2.53 -6.56 -2.75
CA GLN A 51 -1.74 -5.40 -3.21
C GLN A 51 -2.62 -4.25 -3.66
N THR A 52 -3.67 -4.53 -4.42
CA THR A 52 -4.61 -3.50 -4.90
C THR A 52 -5.35 -2.83 -3.75
N LEU A 53 -5.78 -3.60 -2.73
CA LEU A 53 -6.38 -3.06 -1.52
C LEU A 53 -5.40 -2.18 -0.74
N ALA A 54 -4.16 -2.63 -0.57
CA ALA A 54 -3.11 -1.85 0.09
C ALA A 54 -2.84 -0.53 -0.65
N MET A 55 -2.73 -0.56 -1.99
CA MET A 55 -2.54 0.64 -2.81
C MET A 55 -3.76 1.56 -2.81
N GLY A 56 -4.97 1.02 -2.82
CA GLY A 56 -6.21 1.79 -2.69
C GLY A 56 -6.28 2.52 -1.35
N LEU A 57 -5.95 1.82 -0.26
CA LEU A 57 -5.87 2.40 1.07
C LEU A 57 -4.75 3.44 1.17
N ALA A 58 -3.56 3.13 0.64
CA ALA A 58 -2.44 4.05 0.60
C ALA A 58 -2.81 5.33 -0.17
N ARG A 59 -3.46 5.24 -1.33
CA ARG A 59 -3.94 6.43 -2.04
C ARG A 59 -4.91 7.25 -1.21
N ARG A 60 -5.83 6.60 -0.49
CA ARG A 60 -6.80 7.32 0.36
C ARG A 60 -6.13 7.99 1.56
N LEU A 61 -5.18 7.33 2.21
CA LEU A 61 -4.48 7.85 3.39
C LEU A 61 -3.40 8.86 3.05
N LEU A 62 -2.66 8.64 1.94
CA LEU A 62 -1.59 9.53 1.48
C LEU A 62 -2.11 10.91 1.12
N TRP A 63 -3.33 11.01 0.61
CA TRP A 63 -4.00 12.29 0.37
C TRP A 63 -4.26 13.09 1.66
N LEU A 64 -4.33 12.43 2.82
CA LEU A 64 -4.61 13.05 4.12
C LEU A 64 -3.34 13.27 4.96
N TYR A 65 -2.36 12.37 4.90
CA TYR A 65 -1.12 12.41 5.70
C TYR A 65 0.16 12.14 4.88
N PRO A 66 0.55 13.05 3.98
CA PRO A 66 1.74 12.86 3.16
C PRO A 66 3.06 12.86 3.96
N PHE A 67 3.11 13.52 5.13
CA PHE A 67 4.36 13.76 5.87
C PHE A 67 4.82 12.59 6.77
N GLU A 68 3.92 12.02 7.58
CA GLU A 68 4.24 10.91 8.52
C GLU A 68 4.65 9.63 7.80
N ILE A 69 3.99 9.31 6.68
CA ILE A 69 4.30 8.11 5.89
C ILE A 69 5.63 8.29 5.17
N TRP A 70 5.90 9.47 4.62
CA TRP A 70 7.15 9.76 3.94
C TRP A 70 8.34 9.83 4.90
N SER A 71 8.19 10.41 6.10
CA SER A 71 9.25 10.39 7.12
C SER A 71 9.55 8.97 7.62
N ALA A 72 8.51 8.13 7.77
CA ALA A 72 8.65 6.71 8.12
C ALA A 72 9.30 5.88 7.01
N MET A 73 8.94 6.12 5.74
CA MET A 73 9.52 5.42 4.59
C MET A 73 10.92 5.91 4.22
N ALA A 74 11.19 7.21 4.38
CA ALA A 74 12.43 7.84 3.97
C ALA A 74 13.42 8.05 5.13
N GLY A 75 13.16 7.40 6.29
CA GLY A 75 14.06 7.34 7.44
C GLY A 75 15.49 6.83 7.14
N SER A 76 15.75 6.32 5.93
CA SER A 76 17.10 5.95 5.47
C SER A 76 17.66 6.82 4.34
N ALA A 77 16.84 7.67 3.69
CA ALA A 77 17.22 8.40 2.48
C ALA A 77 17.21 9.93 2.64
N LEU A 78 16.71 10.46 3.76
CA LEU A 78 16.51 11.90 3.97
C LEU A 78 17.67 12.67 4.59
N LYS A 79 18.88 12.40 4.10
CA LYS A 79 20.00 13.32 4.32
C LYS A 79 20.38 14.02 3.02
N ALA A 80 19.40 14.67 2.38
CA ALA A 80 19.66 15.64 1.32
C ALA A 80 19.83 17.04 1.95
N PRO A 81 21.04 17.61 1.99
CA PRO A 81 21.27 18.91 2.61
C PRO A 81 20.66 20.04 1.77
N GLY A 82 19.82 20.89 2.40
CA GLY A 82 19.53 22.25 1.90
C GLY A 82 18.13 22.52 1.33
N LEU A 83 17.21 21.56 1.25
CA LEU A 83 15.81 21.81 0.88
C LEU A 83 14.85 21.31 1.98
N MET A 84 14.63 22.12 3.00
CA MET A 84 13.57 21.87 3.99
C MET A 84 12.27 22.51 3.52
N VAL A 85 11.40 21.70 2.90
CA VAL A 85 10.01 22.08 2.62
C VAL A 85 9.16 21.62 3.78
N HIS A 86 8.85 22.53 4.71
CA HIS A 86 8.04 22.24 5.89
C HIS A 86 6.53 22.15 5.57
N ASP A 87 6.08 22.78 4.48
CA ASP A 87 4.68 22.74 4.05
C ASP A 87 4.56 22.62 2.53
N TRP A 88 4.13 21.45 2.09
CA TRP A 88 3.92 21.13 0.67
C TRP A 88 2.61 21.69 0.11
N ARG A 89 1.63 22.07 0.93
CA ARG A 89 0.33 22.59 0.45
C ARG A 89 0.45 24.03 -0.05
N SER A 90 1.38 24.81 0.48
CA SER A 90 1.66 26.20 0.10
C SER A 90 2.83 26.35 -0.89
N THR A 91 3.38 25.23 -1.38
CA THR A 91 4.56 25.27 -2.25
C THR A 91 4.20 25.77 -3.65
N SER A 92 4.78 26.91 -4.04
CA SER A 92 4.57 27.50 -5.37
C SER A 92 5.14 26.62 -6.48
N SER A 93 4.60 26.77 -7.69
CA SER A 93 4.96 25.96 -8.87
C SER A 93 6.46 26.00 -9.22
N SER A 94 7.20 27.04 -8.81
CA SER A 94 8.64 27.16 -9.04
C SER A 94 9.47 26.32 -8.07
N THR A 95 9.05 26.22 -6.80
CA THR A 95 9.70 25.35 -5.80
C THR A 95 9.38 23.88 -6.09
N MET A 96 8.15 23.57 -6.49
CA MET A 96 7.74 22.22 -6.92
C MET A 96 8.60 21.73 -8.09
N ARG A 97 8.87 22.60 -9.09
CA ARG A 97 9.75 22.29 -10.22
C ARG A 97 11.19 22.01 -9.80
N LYS A 98 11.72 22.72 -8.79
CA LYS A 98 13.08 22.47 -8.28
C LYS A 98 13.20 21.12 -7.60
N VAL A 99 12.18 20.69 -6.86
CA VAL A 99 12.19 19.38 -6.19
C VAL A 99 11.99 18.24 -7.18
N LEU A 100 11.10 18.41 -8.17
CA LEU A 100 10.88 17.42 -9.23
C LEU A 100 12.10 17.23 -10.13
N ASN A 101 12.86 18.30 -10.40
CA ASN A 101 14.08 18.25 -11.20
C ASN A 101 15.35 18.02 -10.36
N ALA A 102 15.23 17.86 -9.03
CA ALA A 102 16.35 17.51 -8.20
C ALA A 102 16.80 16.09 -8.55
N ARG A 103 18.09 15.90 -8.77
CA ARG A 103 18.65 14.58 -9.09
C ARG A 103 18.75 13.77 -7.80
N TRP A 104 17.92 12.75 -7.66
CA TRP A 104 17.83 12.02 -6.40
C TRP A 104 18.82 10.85 -6.33
N PRO A 105 19.35 10.52 -5.14
CA PRO A 105 20.31 9.42 -4.97
C PRO A 105 19.79 8.05 -5.45
N TRP A 106 18.48 7.82 -5.40
CA TRP A 106 17.86 6.59 -5.87
C TRP A 106 17.82 6.48 -7.41
N GLU A 107 17.87 7.59 -8.15
CA GLU A 107 17.94 7.58 -9.62
C GLU A 107 19.27 7.01 -10.11
N THR A 108 20.35 7.25 -9.36
CA THR A 108 21.65 6.61 -9.60
C THR A 108 21.67 5.13 -9.23
N LEU A 109 20.78 4.70 -8.32
CA LEU A 109 20.67 3.30 -7.92
C LEU A 109 19.93 2.48 -8.98
N ILE A 110 18.86 3.02 -9.57
CA ILE A 110 18.08 2.36 -10.63
C ILE A 110 18.87 2.21 -11.93
N ARG A 111 19.73 3.18 -12.28
CA ARG A 111 20.55 3.11 -13.51
C ARG A 111 21.74 2.13 -13.43
N ARG A 112 21.96 1.51 -12.27
CA ARG A 112 23.03 0.53 -12.04
C ARG A 112 22.54 -0.93 -11.98
N VAL A 113 21.22 -1.13 -12.11
CA VAL A 113 20.57 -2.43 -12.32
C VAL A 113 20.20 -2.52 -13.80
#